data_AF-A0A6C1PDC2-F1
#
_entry.id   AF-A0A6C1PDC2-F1
#
_cell.length_a   1.000
_cell.length_b   1.000
_cell.length_c   1.000
_cell.angle_alpha   90.00
_cell.angle_beta   90.00
_cell.angle_gamma   90.00
#
_symmetry.space_group_name_H-M   'P 1'
#
loop_
_entity.id
_entity.type
_entity.pdbx_description
1 polymer ?
#
loop_
_entity_poly.entity_id
_entity_poly.type
_entity_poly.pdbx_seq_one_letter_code
_entity_poly.pdbx_strand_id
1 'polypeptide(L)'
;MRVTITLLLVTILCLLLTAAVFGHRVLIVLSAAVTLASIVIVIGPFGRSTPRTVADSDRDRADAAALKRIADLALSLSTAEREREAARADARKAAADLATVMESLCLVRETVPVLSALADIAIDKSRSGSTTLTDDIYRIADESRKLGESIAAFLTRLSTGDASLQHRLHDLTEDNRRLETVRETFDQTDRMLSASIDTISTSVMVTGDLLSHVTEIAEQTSILAINAAIYAAKAGDHGKGFTVIASEIQRLASTSKEVAQKIGENTSAIERHVADLTRRYQDLIAESRGSLEETSASLSATIEGLSPEMDRMEESIRQASSVSAAMTGRLSECSMAMQEQDAIQQIVGHMVDILQTAFDEAVSSGASPVASEAESERMGAAARERVRAIATACFSMKDEFDAIEHDGYVEEAARERVTLTDGTALDGDITLF
;
A
#
# COMPACT_ATOMS: atom_id res chain seq x y z
N MET A 1 6.67 -53.70 -33.61
CA MET A 1 7.08 -54.92 -34.34
C MET A 1 8.59 -55.16 -34.38
N ARG A 2 9.45 -54.13 -34.54
CA ARG A 2 10.92 -54.31 -34.50
C ARG A 2 11.45 -54.72 -33.12
N VAL A 3 11.00 -54.07 -32.05
CA VAL A 3 11.46 -54.34 -30.67
C VAL A 3 11.14 -55.77 -30.20
N THR A 4 9.97 -56.31 -30.55
CA THR A 4 9.55 -57.68 -30.19
C THR A 4 10.38 -58.75 -30.90
N ILE A 5 10.84 -58.50 -32.13
CA ILE A 5 11.72 -59.43 -32.86
C ILE A 5 13.14 -59.42 -32.28
N THR A 6 13.64 -58.25 -31.87
CA THR A 6 14.95 -58.13 -31.22
C THR A 6 14.98 -58.84 -29.87
N LEU A 7 13.91 -58.72 -29.06
CA LEU A 7 13.80 -59.41 -27.77
C LEU A 7 13.70 -60.94 -27.92
N LEU A 8 13.00 -61.41 -28.96
CA LEU A 8 12.91 -62.84 -29.29
C LEU A 8 14.27 -63.42 -29.74
N LEU A 9 15.03 -62.67 -30.54
CA LEU A 9 16.38 -63.08 -30.97
C LEU A 9 17.37 -63.12 -29.80
N VAL A 10 17.32 -62.14 -28.90
CA VAL A 10 18.18 -62.11 -27.71
C VAL A 10 17.85 -63.24 -26.75
N THR A 11 16.57 -63.55 -26.54
CA THR A 11 16.15 -64.68 -25.69
C THR A 11 16.55 -66.02 -26.28
N ILE A 12 16.41 -66.23 -27.60
CA ILE A 12 16.89 -67.45 -28.29
C ILE A 12 18.41 -67.58 -28.19
N LEU A 13 19.16 -66.47 -28.39
CA LEU A 13 20.62 -66.48 -28.27
C LEU A 13 21.06 -66.82 -26.85
N CYS A 14 20.36 -66.30 -25.84
CA CYS A 14 20.62 -66.61 -24.43
C CYS A 14 20.30 -68.07 -24.09
N LEU A 15 19.23 -68.63 -24.64
CA LEU A 15 18.86 -70.05 -24.52
C LEU A 15 19.89 -70.97 -25.21
N LEU A 16 20.41 -70.59 -26.37
CA LEU A 16 21.46 -71.35 -27.07
C LEU A 16 22.80 -71.30 -26.33
N LEU A 17 23.16 -70.15 -25.77
CA LEU A 17 24.38 -70.00 -24.95
C LEU A 17 24.30 -70.80 -23.65
N THR A 18 23.14 -70.78 -22.97
CA THR A 18 22.92 -71.60 -21.77
C THR A 18 22.92 -73.09 -22.06
N ALA A 19 22.31 -73.53 -23.18
CA ALA A 19 22.36 -74.92 -23.64
C ALA A 19 23.79 -75.37 -23.99
N ALA A 20 24.60 -74.51 -24.63
CA ALA A 20 25.99 -74.82 -24.98
C ALA A 20 26.87 -74.97 -23.73
N VAL A 21 26.69 -74.10 -22.72
CA VAL A 21 27.41 -74.20 -21.43
C VAL A 21 26.99 -75.46 -20.68
N PHE A 22 25.71 -75.84 -20.71
CA PHE A 22 25.22 -77.07 -20.07
C PHE A 22 25.76 -78.33 -20.76
N GLY A 23 25.76 -78.36 -22.10
CA GLY A 23 26.33 -79.45 -22.89
C GLY A 23 27.83 -79.64 -22.64
N HIS A 24 28.58 -78.55 -22.49
CA HIS A 24 30.00 -78.61 -22.15
C HIS A 24 30.24 -79.17 -20.74
N ARG A 25 29.40 -78.81 -19.76
CA ARG A 25 29.47 -79.37 -18.40
C ARG A 25 29.11 -80.86 -18.34
N VAL A 26 28.10 -81.31 -19.11
CA VAL A 26 27.76 -82.74 -19.22
C VAL A 26 28.91 -83.54 -19.81
N LEU A 27 29.61 -83.01 -20.83
CA LEU A 27 30.76 -83.68 -21.46
C LEU A 27 31.94 -83.85 -20.50
N ILE A 28 32.20 -82.85 -19.63
CA ILE A 28 33.25 -82.91 -18.60
C ILE A 28 32.90 -83.94 -17.51
N VAL A 29 31.64 -84.03 -17.09
CA VAL A 29 31.19 -85.05 -16.12
C VAL A 29 31.27 -86.46 -16.72
N LEU A 30 30.93 -86.62 -18.02
CA LEU A 30 31.04 -87.90 -18.72
C LEU A 30 32.49 -88.35 -18.90
N SER A 31 33.41 -87.44 -19.23
CA SER A 31 34.83 -87.76 -19.35
C SER A 31 35.46 -88.12 -18.01
N ALA A 32 35.04 -87.46 -16.91
CA ALA A 32 35.43 -87.81 -15.55
C ALA A 32 34.87 -89.19 -15.11
N ALA A 33 33.64 -89.54 -15.52
CA ALA A 33 33.06 -90.85 -15.24
C ALA A 33 33.77 -91.98 -16.02
N VAL A 34 34.15 -91.74 -17.28
CA VAL A 34 34.91 -92.70 -18.11
C VAL A 34 36.31 -92.91 -17.55
N THR A 35 37.00 -91.86 -17.10
CA THR A 35 38.33 -92.02 -16.46
C THR A 35 38.24 -92.75 -15.13
N LEU A 36 37.20 -92.49 -14.32
CA LEU A 36 36.97 -93.23 -13.06
C LEU A 36 36.64 -94.71 -13.30
N ALA A 37 35.81 -95.02 -14.31
CA ALA A 37 35.50 -96.40 -14.72
C ALA A 37 36.74 -97.12 -15.29
N SER A 38 37.60 -96.41 -16.01
CA SER A 38 38.87 -96.94 -16.53
C SER A 38 39.83 -97.33 -15.40
N ILE A 39 39.86 -96.54 -14.31
CA ILE A 39 40.67 -96.84 -13.12
C ILE A 39 40.13 -98.07 -12.37
N VAL A 40 38.82 -98.23 -12.26
CA VAL A 40 38.19 -99.39 -11.59
C VAL A 40 38.39 -100.69 -12.38
N ILE A 41 38.35 -100.64 -13.72
CA ILE A 41 38.58 -101.82 -14.58
C ILE A 41 40.04 -102.29 -14.55
N VAL A 42 41.00 -101.37 -14.44
CA VAL A 42 42.43 -101.70 -14.39
C VAL A 42 42.87 -102.26 -13.02
N ILE A 43 42.17 -101.91 -11.93
CA ILE A 43 42.48 -102.39 -10.57
C ILE A 43 41.73 -103.72 -10.23
N GLY A 44 40.71 -104.08 -11.01
CA GLY A 44 39.75 -105.16 -10.69
C GLY A 44 40.22 -106.64 -10.67
N PRO A 45 41.26 -107.12 -11.39
CA PRO A 45 41.60 -108.55 -11.39
C PRO A 45 42.86 -108.96 -10.61
N PHE A 46 43.45 -108.11 -9.76
CA PHE A 46 44.59 -108.50 -8.91
C PHE A 46 44.13 -108.90 -7.49
N GLY A 47 43.76 -110.16 -7.29
CA GLY A 47 43.43 -110.65 -5.94
C GLY A 47 42.98 -112.11 -5.81
N ARG A 48 43.87 -113.09 -6.08
CA ARG A 48 43.93 -114.42 -5.41
C ARG A 48 45.22 -115.17 -5.81
N SER A 49 46.23 -115.05 -4.94
CA SER A 49 47.36 -115.94 -4.56
C SER A 49 47.54 -117.31 -5.26
N THR A 50 48.71 -117.88 -5.60
CA THR A 50 50.17 -117.75 -5.28
C THR A 50 50.92 -118.92 -6.01
N PRO A 51 52.28 -119.11 -6.00
CA PRO A 51 53.38 -118.34 -5.37
C PRO A 51 54.64 -118.05 -6.22
N ARG A 52 55.49 -117.15 -5.67
CA ARG A 52 56.94 -116.87 -5.92
C ARG A 52 57.24 -116.06 -7.19
N THR A 53 58.01 -114.96 -7.19
CA THR A 53 59.11 -114.48 -6.31
C THR A 53 59.26 -112.94 -6.35
N VAL A 54 59.56 -112.35 -5.19
CA VAL A 54 60.46 -111.21 -4.88
C VAL A 54 60.42 -109.91 -5.73
N ALA A 55 60.30 -108.81 -4.98
CA ALA A 55 60.56 -107.38 -5.28
C ALA A 55 59.40 -106.58 -5.91
N ASP A 56 58.80 -105.67 -5.11
CA ASP A 56 58.88 -104.21 -5.33
C ASP A 56 57.97 -103.47 -4.32
N SER A 57 58.55 -102.86 -3.28
CA SER A 57 57.84 -102.10 -2.24
C SER A 57 57.84 -100.58 -2.48
N ASP A 58 58.27 -100.13 -3.66
CA ASP A 58 58.34 -98.69 -4.00
C ASP A 58 57.19 -98.23 -4.93
N ARG A 59 56.52 -99.16 -5.62
CA ARG A 59 55.48 -98.85 -6.60
C ARG A 59 54.14 -98.39 -5.98
N ASP A 60 53.74 -98.99 -4.85
CA ASP A 60 52.48 -98.63 -4.15
C ASP A 60 52.54 -97.25 -3.46
N ARG A 61 53.74 -96.75 -3.11
CA ARG A 61 53.93 -95.39 -2.57
C ARG A 61 53.87 -94.31 -3.67
N ALA A 62 54.30 -94.64 -4.89
CA ALA A 62 54.29 -93.71 -6.02
C ALA A 62 52.86 -93.46 -6.54
N ASP A 63 52.02 -94.50 -6.59
CA ASP A 63 50.63 -94.38 -7.06
C ASP A 63 49.73 -93.65 -6.05
N ALA A 64 49.96 -93.82 -4.75
CA ALA A 64 49.30 -93.05 -3.70
C ALA A 64 49.69 -91.55 -3.73
N ALA A 65 50.94 -91.23 -4.09
CA ALA A 65 51.41 -89.85 -4.24
C ALA A 65 50.87 -89.16 -5.50
N ALA A 66 50.69 -89.90 -6.61
CA ALA A 66 50.08 -89.40 -7.83
C ALA A 66 48.59 -89.08 -7.65
N LEU A 67 47.84 -89.96 -6.97
CA LEU A 67 46.43 -89.74 -6.63
C LEU A 67 46.24 -88.51 -5.71
N LYS A 68 47.15 -88.31 -4.75
CA LYS A 68 47.13 -87.11 -3.89
C LYS A 68 47.35 -85.81 -4.68
N ARG A 69 48.28 -85.79 -5.64
CA ARG A 69 48.51 -84.61 -6.50
C ARG A 69 47.31 -84.28 -7.40
N ILE A 70 46.62 -85.29 -7.92
CA ILE A 70 45.40 -85.09 -8.72
C ILE A 70 44.26 -84.56 -7.85
N ALA A 71 44.11 -85.08 -6.63
CA ALA A 71 43.13 -84.58 -5.66
C ALA A 71 43.42 -83.12 -5.25
N ASP A 72 44.69 -82.77 -4.99
CA ASP A 72 45.10 -81.41 -4.67
C ASP A 72 44.89 -80.44 -5.85
N LEU A 73 45.16 -80.89 -7.10
CA LEU A 73 44.90 -80.08 -8.31
C LEU A 73 43.40 -79.86 -8.54
N ALA A 74 42.58 -80.90 -8.37
CA ALA A 74 41.12 -80.79 -8.46
C ALA A 74 40.56 -79.85 -7.39
N LEU A 75 41.11 -79.89 -6.17
CA LEU A 75 40.74 -78.98 -5.10
C LEU A 75 41.11 -77.53 -5.45
N SER A 76 42.35 -77.29 -5.93
CA SER A 76 42.81 -75.95 -6.36
C SER A 76 42.01 -75.36 -7.53
N LEU A 77 41.56 -76.21 -8.45
CA LEU A 77 40.70 -75.80 -9.56
C LEU A 77 39.29 -75.45 -9.06
N SER A 78 38.73 -76.24 -8.14
CA SER A 78 37.43 -75.95 -7.52
C SER A 78 37.43 -74.67 -6.68
N THR A 79 38.54 -74.36 -6.00
CA THR A 79 38.71 -73.09 -5.27
C THR A 79 38.86 -71.92 -6.24
N ALA A 80 39.66 -72.05 -7.31
CA ALA A 80 39.80 -71.02 -8.33
C ALA A 80 38.48 -70.77 -9.11
N GLU A 81 37.66 -71.80 -9.33
CA GLU A 81 36.33 -71.64 -9.92
C GLU A 81 35.35 -70.92 -8.98
N ARG A 82 35.37 -71.25 -7.68
CA ARG A 82 34.59 -70.52 -6.66
C ARG A 82 35.01 -69.07 -6.54
N GLU A 83 36.31 -68.79 -6.54
CA GLU A 83 36.84 -67.41 -6.55
C GLU A 83 36.43 -66.65 -7.80
N ARG A 84 36.43 -67.29 -8.98
CA ARG A 84 35.93 -66.69 -10.22
C ARG A 84 34.42 -66.46 -10.21
N GLU A 85 33.62 -67.36 -9.64
CA GLU A 85 32.18 -67.18 -9.49
C GLU A 85 31.84 -66.06 -8.50
N ALA A 86 32.58 -65.96 -7.38
CA ALA A 86 32.50 -64.84 -6.45
C ALA A 86 32.86 -63.52 -7.13
N ALA A 87 34.02 -63.45 -7.81
CA ALA A 87 34.43 -62.26 -8.54
C ALA A 87 33.44 -61.84 -9.64
N ARG A 88 32.77 -62.80 -10.30
CA ARG A 88 31.70 -62.53 -11.27
C ARG A 88 30.42 -62.03 -10.62
N ALA A 89 30.07 -62.54 -9.44
CA ALA A 89 28.93 -62.05 -8.67
C ALA A 89 29.18 -60.61 -8.19
N ASP A 90 30.38 -60.32 -7.71
CA ASP A 90 30.81 -58.98 -7.30
C ASP A 90 30.81 -58.01 -8.50
N ALA A 91 31.34 -58.44 -9.65
CA ALA A 91 31.31 -57.64 -10.88
C ALA A 91 29.88 -57.35 -11.38
N ARG A 92 28.95 -58.31 -11.24
CA ARG A 92 27.53 -58.09 -11.58
C ARG A 92 26.85 -57.11 -10.63
N LYS A 93 27.17 -57.19 -9.33
CA LYS A 93 26.67 -56.25 -8.33
C LYS A 93 27.19 -54.84 -8.61
N ALA A 94 28.49 -54.69 -8.84
CA ALA A 94 29.10 -53.42 -9.21
C ALA A 94 28.50 -52.83 -10.51
N ALA A 95 28.22 -53.67 -11.51
CA ALA A 95 27.54 -53.23 -12.74
C ALA A 95 26.10 -52.78 -12.50
N ALA A 96 25.37 -53.43 -11.59
CA ALA A 96 24.02 -53.02 -11.21
C ALA A 96 24.04 -51.69 -10.43
N ASP A 97 24.95 -51.55 -9.46
CA ASP A 97 25.14 -50.33 -8.69
C ASP A 97 25.53 -49.16 -9.62
N LEU A 98 26.43 -49.39 -10.58
CA LEU A 98 26.80 -48.40 -11.61
C LEU A 98 25.61 -48.01 -12.49
N ALA A 99 24.76 -48.96 -12.89
CA ALA A 99 23.57 -48.67 -13.67
C ALA A 99 22.59 -47.75 -12.91
N THR A 100 22.37 -47.99 -11.61
CA THR A 100 21.53 -47.13 -10.76
C THR A 100 22.12 -45.72 -10.58
N VAL A 101 23.45 -45.61 -10.41
CA VAL A 101 24.13 -44.30 -10.35
C VAL A 101 24.01 -43.55 -11.66
N MET A 102 24.16 -44.24 -12.79
CA MET A 102 24.09 -43.64 -14.13
C MET A 102 22.66 -43.20 -14.47
N GLU A 103 21.64 -43.94 -14.02
CA GLU A 103 20.23 -43.52 -14.09
C GLU A 103 19.98 -42.26 -13.25
N SER A 104 20.52 -42.20 -12.03
CA SER A 104 20.43 -41.03 -11.16
C SER A 104 21.13 -39.80 -11.77
N LEU A 105 22.30 -39.99 -12.41
CA LEU A 105 23.03 -38.94 -13.09
C LEU A 105 22.30 -38.44 -14.34
N CYS A 106 21.66 -39.32 -15.10
CA CYS A 106 20.79 -38.95 -16.21
C CYS A 106 19.59 -38.11 -15.75
N LEU A 107 18.99 -38.45 -14.61
CA LEU A 107 17.91 -37.65 -14.03
C LEU A 107 18.42 -36.24 -13.63
N VAL A 108 19.56 -36.15 -12.95
CA VAL A 108 20.20 -34.85 -12.62
C VAL A 108 20.47 -34.05 -13.89
N ARG A 109 20.96 -34.71 -14.96
CA ARG A 109 21.22 -34.08 -16.26
C ARG A 109 20.01 -33.47 -16.93
N GLU A 110 18.83 -34.07 -16.78
CA GLU A 110 17.61 -33.51 -17.33
C GLU A 110 17.02 -32.41 -16.42
N THR A 111 17.22 -32.51 -15.11
CA THR A 111 16.62 -31.56 -14.15
C THR A 111 17.38 -30.25 -13.97
N VAL A 112 18.72 -30.24 -14.01
CA VAL A 112 19.52 -29.01 -13.81
C VAL A 112 19.20 -27.90 -14.82
N PRO A 113 19.09 -28.16 -16.14
CA PRO A 113 18.68 -27.13 -17.10
C PRO A 113 17.27 -26.58 -16.85
N VAL A 114 16.34 -27.44 -16.39
CA VAL A 114 14.97 -27.01 -16.05
C VAL A 114 14.98 -26.10 -14.83
N LEU A 115 15.74 -26.45 -13.80
CA LEU A 115 15.89 -25.61 -12.60
C LEU A 115 16.54 -24.27 -12.93
N SER A 116 17.58 -24.25 -13.78
CA SER A 116 18.20 -23.02 -14.26
C SER A 116 17.21 -22.12 -14.98
N ALA A 117 16.45 -22.67 -15.94
CA ALA A 117 15.47 -21.90 -16.69
C ALA A 117 14.35 -21.34 -15.79
N LEU A 118 13.90 -22.10 -14.80
CA LEU A 118 12.91 -21.63 -13.81
C LEU A 118 13.48 -20.52 -12.91
N ALA A 119 14.73 -20.65 -12.49
CA ALA A 119 15.42 -19.65 -11.70
C ALA A 119 15.65 -18.36 -12.49
N ASP A 120 16.05 -18.44 -13.77
CA ASP A 120 16.18 -17.27 -14.66
C ASP A 120 14.85 -16.51 -14.79
N ILE A 121 13.74 -17.24 -14.99
CA ILE A 121 12.39 -16.65 -15.03
C ILE A 121 12.04 -15.99 -13.69
N ALA A 122 12.37 -16.63 -12.56
CA ALA A 122 12.11 -16.09 -11.24
C ALA A 122 12.94 -14.81 -10.96
N ILE A 123 14.22 -14.82 -11.33
CA ILE A 123 15.15 -13.68 -11.24
C ILE A 123 14.64 -12.53 -12.11
N ASP A 124 14.29 -12.78 -13.37
CA ASP A 124 13.84 -11.74 -14.30
C ASP A 124 12.51 -11.11 -13.84
N LYS A 125 11.57 -11.96 -13.39
CA LYS A 125 10.29 -11.50 -12.86
C LYS A 125 10.44 -10.74 -11.53
N SER A 126 11.35 -11.18 -10.66
CA SER A 126 11.70 -10.48 -9.43
C SER A 126 12.33 -9.12 -9.74
N ARG A 127 13.29 -9.07 -10.66
CA ARG A 127 13.96 -7.83 -11.09
C ARG A 127 12.96 -6.83 -11.65
N SER A 128 12.12 -7.26 -12.58
CA SER A 128 11.08 -6.40 -13.15
C SER A 128 10.10 -5.88 -12.09
N GLY A 129 9.74 -6.73 -11.12
CA GLY A 129 8.90 -6.34 -9.97
C GLY A 129 9.59 -5.32 -9.06
N SER A 130 10.87 -5.54 -8.74
CA SER A 130 11.70 -4.68 -7.89
C SER A 130 11.89 -3.29 -8.52
N THR A 131 12.22 -3.21 -9.81
CA THR A 131 12.32 -1.92 -10.52
C THR A 131 10.99 -1.16 -10.50
N THR A 132 9.87 -1.84 -10.78
CA THR A 132 8.54 -1.20 -10.76
C THR A 132 8.18 -0.70 -9.37
N LEU A 133 8.43 -1.51 -8.33
CA LEU A 133 8.13 -1.14 -6.95
C LEU A 133 9.04 0.00 -6.46
N THR A 134 10.30 0.03 -6.88
CA THR A 134 11.22 1.13 -6.61
C THR A 134 10.72 2.44 -7.20
N ASP A 135 10.30 2.45 -8.46
CA ASP A 135 9.71 3.64 -9.10
C ASP A 135 8.45 4.12 -8.37
N ASP A 136 7.59 3.17 -7.95
CA ASP A 136 6.39 3.48 -7.17
C ASP A 136 6.72 4.07 -5.79
N ILE A 137 7.71 3.53 -5.08
CA ILE A 137 8.19 4.06 -3.80
C ILE A 137 8.66 5.50 -3.96
N TYR A 138 9.52 5.80 -4.95
CA TYR A 138 10.00 7.16 -5.18
C TYR A 138 8.87 8.13 -5.53
N ARG A 139 7.92 7.71 -6.38
CA ARG A 139 6.75 8.51 -6.72
C ARG A 139 5.90 8.83 -5.49
N ILE A 140 5.58 7.81 -4.69
CA ILE A 140 4.77 7.97 -3.48
C ILE A 140 5.51 8.79 -2.41
N ALA A 141 6.83 8.65 -2.31
CA ALA A 141 7.66 9.47 -1.42
C ALA A 141 7.61 10.96 -1.80
N ASP A 142 7.73 11.27 -3.09
CA ASP A 142 7.63 12.66 -3.57
C ASP A 142 6.22 13.23 -3.36
N GLU A 143 5.18 12.44 -3.62
CA GLU A 143 3.78 12.83 -3.35
C GLU A 143 3.53 13.04 -1.85
N SER A 144 4.03 12.15 -0.98
CA SER A 144 3.92 12.27 0.47
C SER A 144 4.64 13.51 0.99
N ARG A 145 5.83 13.81 0.47
CA ARG A 145 6.59 15.02 0.81
C ARG A 145 5.84 16.28 0.42
N LYS A 146 5.34 16.35 -0.82
CA LYS A 146 4.50 17.47 -1.30
C LYS A 146 3.23 17.64 -0.46
N LEU A 147 2.59 16.54 -0.07
CA LEU A 147 1.44 16.55 0.82
C LEU A 147 1.81 17.12 2.20
N GLY A 148 2.92 16.66 2.78
CA GLY A 148 3.45 17.17 4.06
C GLY A 148 3.76 18.67 4.02
N GLU A 149 4.41 19.15 2.95
CA GLU A 149 4.67 20.58 2.72
C GLU A 149 3.36 21.39 2.62
N SER A 150 2.36 20.86 1.89
CA SER A 150 1.05 21.48 1.75
C SER A 150 0.31 21.57 3.09
N ILE A 151 0.35 20.49 3.88
CA ILE A 151 -0.23 20.42 5.23
C ILE A 151 0.47 21.43 6.15
N ALA A 152 1.80 21.48 6.15
CA ALA A 152 2.56 22.44 6.95
C ALA A 152 2.25 23.89 6.57
N ALA A 153 2.15 24.18 5.26
CA ALA A 153 1.76 25.50 4.76
C ALA A 153 0.31 25.84 5.13
N PHE A 154 -0.59 24.87 5.17
CA PHE A 154 -1.97 25.07 5.58
C PHE A 154 -2.08 25.30 7.10
N LEU A 155 -1.40 24.49 7.93
CA LEU A 155 -1.33 24.66 9.38
C LEU A 155 -0.69 25.99 9.76
N THR A 156 0.35 26.41 9.04
CA THR A 156 0.95 27.73 9.23
C THR A 156 -0.08 28.81 8.92
N ARG A 157 -0.79 28.74 7.78
CA ARG A 157 -1.89 29.69 7.48
C ARG A 157 -2.99 29.71 8.54
N LEU A 158 -3.30 28.56 9.15
CA LEU A 158 -4.29 28.44 10.23
C LEU A 158 -3.77 29.04 11.55
N SER A 159 -2.49 28.81 11.88
CA SER A 159 -1.85 29.20 13.14
C SER A 159 -1.36 30.65 13.15
N THR A 160 -0.72 31.11 12.06
CA THR A 160 -0.16 32.45 11.93
C THR A 160 -1.18 33.38 11.32
N GLY A 161 -2.36 33.49 11.94
CA GLY A 161 -3.29 34.62 11.80
C GLY A 161 -3.71 35.10 10.41
N ASP A 162 -3.35 34.42 9.31
CA ASP A 162 -3.68 34.76 7.94
C ASP A 162 -5.04 34.12 7.59
N ALA A 163 -6.10 34.56 8.25
CA ALA A 163 -6.86 35.78 7.95
C ALA A 163 -7.96 35.63 6.89
N SER A 164 -8.40 34.41 6.56
CA SER A 164 -9.73 34.28 5.93
C SER A 164 -10.78 33.87 6.96
N LEU A 165 -10.77 32.64 7.48
CA LEU A 165 -11.93 32.14 8.22
C LEU A 165 -12.06 32.67 9.66
N GLN A 166 -11.00 32.63 10.48
CA GLN A 166 -11.09 33.14 11.86
C GLN A 166 -11.27 34.66 11.88
N HIS A 167 -10.61 35.36 10.96
CA HIS A 167 -10.80 36.80 10.74
C HIS A 167 -12.20 37.11 10.23
N ARG A 168 -12.74 36.33 9.28
CA ARG A 168 -14.14 36.46 8.84
C ARG A 168 -15.13 36.18 9.96
N LEU A 169 -14.90 35.17 10.80
CA LEU A 169 -15.75 34.92 11.97
C LEU A 169 -15.72 36.09 12.93
N HIS A 170 -14.54 36.64 13.18
CA HIS A 170 -14.38 37.84 13.98
C HIS A 170 -15.11 39.05 13.36
N ASP A 171 -14.95 39.26 12.05
CA ASP A 171 -15.59 40.36 11.31
C ASP A 171 -17.11 40.20 11.29
N LEU A 172 -17.63 38.99 11.06
CA LEU A 172 -19.06 38.70 11.14
C LEU A 172 -19.60 38.93 12.55
N THR A 173 -18.85 38.55 13.58
CA THR A 173 -19.23 38.80 14.98
C THR A 173 -19.27 40.29 15.29
N GLU A 174 -18.30 41.04 14.77
CA GLU A 174 -18.24 42.50 14.88
C GLU A 174 -19.38 43.17 14.10
N ASP A 175 -19.67 42.70 12.89
CA ASP A 175 -20.80 43.17 12.08
C ASP A 175 -22.14 42.88 12.77
N ASN A 176 -22.26 41.76 13.49
CA ASN A 176 -23.46 41.44 14.27
C ASN A 176 -23.62 42.41 15.45
N ARG A 177 -22.52 42.75 16.13
CA ARG A 177 -22.54 43.82 17.17
C ARG A 177 -22.90 45.19 16.60
N ARG A 178 -22.38 45.51 15.41
CA ARG A 178 -22.73 46.77 14.72
C ARG A 178 -24.20 46.80 14.34
N LEU A 179 -24.77 45.68 13.87
CA LEU A 179 -26.20 45.57 13.60
C LEU A 179 -27.05 45.78 14.86
N GLU A 180 -26.63 45.26 16.02
CA GLU A 180 -27.31 45.52 17.29
C GLU A 180 -27.29 47.01 17.63
N THR A 181 -26.15 47.68 17.43
CA THR A 181 -26.02 49.13 17.62
C THR A 181 -26.90 49.92 16.64
N VAL A 182 -26.99 49.47 15.38
CA VAL A 182 -27.88 50.06 14.37
C VAL A 182 -29.35 49.88 14.79
N ARG A 183 -29.73 48.71 15.30
CA ARG A 183 -31.07 48.43 15.83
C ARG A 183 -31.42 49.36 16.99
N GLU A 184 -30.52 49.55 17.95
CA GLU A 184 -30.74 50.46 19.09
C GLU A 184 -30.90 51.92 18.65
N THR A 185 -30.03 52.39 17.75
CA THR A 185 -30.11 53.77 17.22
C THR A 185 -31.36 53.99 16.37
N PHE A 186 -31.80 52.96 15.63
CA PHE A 186 -33.05 52.96 14.89
C PHE A 186 -34.26 53.05 15.84
N ASP A 187 -34.32 52.24 16.89
CA ASP A 187 -35.39 52.27 17.91
C ASP A 187 -35.41 53.60 18.69
N GLN A 188 -34.27 54.25 18.87
CA GLN A 188 -34.19 55.59 19.45
C GLN A 188 -34.75 56.65 18.49
N THR A 189 -34.39 56.56 17.20
CA THR A 189 -34.86 57.48 16.17
C THR A 189 -36.38 57.37 15.98
N ASP A 190 -36.92 56.16 16.01
CA ASP A 190 -38.37 55.88 15.97
C ASP A 190 -39.14 56.56 17.10
N ARG A 191 -38.63 56.43 18.34
CA ARG A 191 -39.19 57.11 19.51
C ARG A 191 -39.14 58.62 19.39
N MET A 192 -38.03 59.18 18.92
CA MET A 192 -37.86 60.63 18.75
C MET A 192 -38.81 61.19 17.68
N LEU A 193 -38.97 60.49 16.56
CA LEU A 193 -39.87 60.95 15.50
C LEU A 193 -41.33 60.85 15.90
N SER A 194 -41.73 59.76 16.56
CA SER A 194 -43.07 59.60 17.10
C SER A 194 -43.44 60.74 18.06
N ALA A 195 -42.55 61.10 18.99
CA ALA A 195 -42.75 62.23 19.88
C ALA A 195 -42.84 63.59 19.15
N SER A 196 -42.10 63.75 18.05
CA SER A 196 -42.15 64.96 17.23
C SER A 196 -43.47 65.07 16.47
N ILE A 197 -43.98 63.96 15.93
CA ILE A 197 -45.29 63.87 15.27
C ILE A 197 -46.41 64.23 16.26
N ASP A 198 -46.37 63.67 17.48
CA ASP A 198 -47.35 63.97 18.53
C ASP A 198 -47.35 65.46 18.90
N THR A 199 -46.17 66.08 18.98
CA THR A 199 -46.02 67.51 19.26
C THR A 199 -46.60 68.38 18.14
N ILE A 200 -46.38 68.00 16.88
CA ILE A 200 -46.95 68.69 15.72
C ILE A 200 -48.47 68.54 15.72
N SER A 201 -48.98 67.32 15.91
CA SER A 201 -50.42 67.05 15.96
C SER A 201 -51.12 67.88 17.03
N THR A 202 -50.52 67.94 18.24
CA THR A 202 -51.01 68.78 19.34
C THR A 202 -51.02 70.26 18.96
N SER A 203 -49.94 70.75 18.32
CA SER A 203 -49.85 72.16 17.90
C SER A 203 -50.89 72.53 16.83
N VAL A 204 -51.16 71.63 15.90
CA VAL A 204 -52.20 71.80 14.87
C VAL A 204 -53.59 71.87 15.52
N MET A 205 -53.89 71.00 16.48
CA MET A 205 -55.14 71.01 17.23
C MET A 205 -55.33 72.31 18.01
N VAL A 206 -54.31 72.76 18.74
CA VAL A 206 -54.35 74.04 19.48
C VAL A 206 -54.54 75.24 18.53
N THR A 207 -53.89 75.22 17.36
CA THR A 207 -54.06 76.27 16.34
C THR A 207 -55.50 76.30 15.81
N GLY A 208 -56.10 75.13 15.57
CA GLY A 208 -57.50 75.01 15.18
C GLY A 208 -58.46 75.60 16.22
N ASP A 209 -58.22 75.34 17.51
CA ASP A 209 -59.02 75.90 18.61
C ASP A 209 -58.89 77.43 18.71
N LEU A 210 -57.67 77.96 18.63
CA LEU A 210 -57.43 79.41 18.60
C LEU A 210 -58.13 80.09 17.42
N LEU A 211 -58.16 79.44 16.27
CA LEU A 211 -58.82 79.95 15.08
C LEU A 211 -60.35 79.99 15.21
N SER A 212 -60.93 79.01 15.90
CA SER A 212 -62.34 79.02 16.28
C SER A 212 -62.67 80.26 17.11
N HIS A 213 -61.86 80.56 18.13
CA HIS A 213 -62.02 81.77 18.95
C HIS A 213 -61.86 83.07 18.15
N VAL A 214 -60.89 83.15 17.22
CA VAL A 214 -60.74 84.34 16.35
C VAL A 214 -61.96 84.54 15.47
N THR A 215 -62.53 83.45 14.94
CA THR A 215 -63.75 83.50 14.12
C THR A 215 -64.94 83.99 14.94
N GLU A 216 -65.07 83.52 16.18
CA GLU A 216 -66.11 83.95 17.12
C GLU A 216 -65.97 85.44 17.49
N ILE A 217 -64.75 85.90 17.79
CA ILE A 217 -64.45 87.32 18.07
C ILE A 217 -64.78 88.20 16.86
N ALA A 218 -64.40 87.77 15.65
CA ALA A 218 -64.70 88.50 14.42
C ALA A 218 -66.22 88.62 14.20
N GLU A 219 -66.98 87.56 14.48
CA GLU A 219 -68.43 87.56 14.38
C GLU A 219 -69.10 88.48 15.41
N GLN A 220 -68.65 88.42 16.67
CA GLN A 220 -69.10 89.34 17.73
C GLN A 220 -68.77 90.80 17.39
N THR A 221 -67.57 91.07 16.86
CA THR A 221 -67.13 92.41 16.45
C THR A 221 -67.97 92.94 15.29
N SER A 222 -68.34 92.08 14.33
CA SER A 222 -69.24 92.43 13.23
C SER A 222 -70.64 92.83 13.74
N ILE A 223 -71.19 92.07 14.69
CA ILE A 223 -72.47 92.40 15.33
C ILE A 223 -72.38 93.74 16.08
N LEU A 224 -71.28 93.97 16.80
CA LEU A 224 -71.04 95.22 17.54
C LEU A 224 -70.94 96.42 16.59
N ALA A 225 -70.28 96.25 15.44
CA ALA A 225 -70.16 97.26 14.39
C ALA A 225 -71.51 97.60 13.76
N ILE A 226 -72.35 96.58 13.49
CA ILE A 226 -73.71 96.78 13.00
C ILE A 226 -74.53 97.57 14.02
N ASN A 227 -74.44 97.22 15.31
CA ASN A 227 -75.11 97.97 16.37
C ASN A 227 -74.64 99.43 16.40
N ALA A 228 -73.33 99.69 16.31
CA ALA A 228 -72.77 101.04 16.25
C ALA A 228 -73.26 101.82 15.02
N ALA A 229 -73.35 101.19 13.84
CA ALA A 229 -73.88 101.80 12.63
C ALA A 229 -75.35 102.20 12.79
N ILE A 230 -76.17 101.36 13.45
CA ILE A 230 -77.57 101.68 13.78
C ILE A 230 -77.67 102.90 14.70
N TYR A 231 -76.86 102.97 15.76
CA TYR A 231 -76.84 104.13 16.66
C TYR A 231 -76.32 105.40 15.98
N ALA A 232 -75.32 105.29 15.11
CA ALA A 232 -74.80 106.40 14.31
C ALA A 232 -75.88 106.94 13.34
N ALA A 233 -76.62 106.06 12.67
CA ALA A 233 -77.76 106.45 11.84
C ALA A 233 -78.87 107.14 12.66
N LYS A 234 -79.12 106.66 13.88
CA LYS A 234 -80.12 107.24 14.81
C LYS A 234 -79.75 108.65 15.29
N ALA A 235 -78.46 108.99 15.33
CA ALA A 235 -77.96 110.32 15.70
C ALA A 235 -78.02 111.37 14.57
N GLY A 236 -78.47 110.99 13.37
CA GLY A 236 -78.65 111.91 12.24
C GLY A 236 -77.34 112.57 11.79
N ASP A 237 -77.34 113.89 11.61
CA ASP A 237 -76.17 114.64 11.12
C ASP A 237 -74.97 114.58 12.06
N HIS A 238 -75.18 114.45 13.37
CA HIS A 238 -74.11 114.31 14.37
C HIS A 238 -73.44 112.92 14.34
N GLY A 239 -74.08 111.91 13.74
CA GLY A 239 -73.60 110.53 13.67
C GLY A 239 -72.76 110.18 12.45
N LYS A 240 -72.64 111.08 11.45
CA LYS A 240 -71.98 110.78 10.16
C LYS A 240 -70.55 110.23 10.31
N GLY A 241 -69.76 110.78 11.23
CA GLY A 241 -68.40 110.28 11.51
C GLY A 241 -68.39 108.89 12.15
N PHE A 242 -69.34 108.59 13.04
CA PHE A 242 -69.49 107.28 13.66
C PHE A 242 -69.97 106.21 12.68
N THR A 243 -70.77 106.56 11.68
CA THR A 243 -71.17 105.63 10.61
C THR A 243 -69.97 105.14 9.81
N VAL A 244 -69.03 106.04 9.48
CA VAL A 244 -67.79 105.66 8.77
C VAL A 244 -66.96 104.72 9.63
N ILE A 245 -66.77 105.02 10.92
CA ILE A 245 -66.04 104.15 11.85
C ILE A 245 -66.71 102.78 11.96
N ALA A 246 -68.03 102.72 12.12
CA ALA A 246 -68.77 101.47 12.23
C ALA A 246 -68.64 100.61 10.95
N SER A 247 -68.70 101.24 9.77
CA SER A 247 -68.50 100.52 8.50
C SER A 247 -67.08 99.96 8.36
N GLU A 248 -66.07 100.69 8.87
CA GLU A 248 -64.68 100.24 8.84
C GLU A 248 -64.45 99.09 9.82
N ILE A 249 -65.03 99.14 11.04
CA ILE A 249 -64.98 98.03 12.00
C ILE A 249 -65.65 96.77 11.40
N GLN A 250 -66.81 96.92 10.75
CA GLN A 250 -67.49 95.81 10.09
C GLN A 250 -66.63 95.19 8.97
N ARG A 251 -65.95 96.04 8.19
CA ARG A 251 -65.01 95.60 7.15
C ARG A 251 -63.84 94.83 7.75
N LEU A 252 -63.20 95.35 8.81
CA LEU A 252 -62.10 94.67 9.53
C LEU A 252 -62.54 93.32 10.12
N ALA A 253 -63.74 93.26 10.69
CA ALA A 253 -64.31 92.02 11.23
C ALA A 253 -64.52 90.97 10.13
N SER A 254 -65.09 91.38 8.98
CA SER A 254 -65.25 90.51 7.81
C SER A 254 -63.91 90.00 7.27
N THR A 255 -62.93 90.90 7.11
CA THR A 255 -61.57 90.52 6.69
C THR A 255 -60.90 89.57 7.69
N SER A 256 -61.09 89.78 9.00
CA SER A 256 -60.56 88.89 10.03
C SER A 256 -61.16 87.48 9.93
N LYS A 257 -62.48 87.37 9.67
CA LYS A 257 -63.17 86.09 9.44
C LYS A 257 -62.64 85.40 8.19
N GLU A 258 -62.44 86.13 7.09
CA GLU A 258 -61.87 85.58 5.85
C GLU A 258 -60.44 85.06 6.04
N VAL A 259 -59.60 85.83 6.73
CA VAL A 259 -58.22 85.42 7.05
C VAL A 259 -58.22 84.21 7.96
N ALA A 260 -59.08 84.19 8.98
CA ALA A 260 -59.23 83.04 9.87
C ALA A 260 -59.62 81.79 9.07
N GLN A 261 -60.63 81.87 8.20
CA GLN A 261 -61.04 80.75 7.35
C GLN A 261 -59.88 80.20 6.50
N LYS A 262 -59.10 81.07 5.83
CA LYS A 262 -57.94 80.64 5.04
C LYS A 262 -56.86 79.95 5.89
N ILE A 263 -56.61 80.45 7.10
CA ILE A 263 -55.70 79.79 8.05
C ILE A 263 -56.25 78.41 8.45
N GLY A 264 -57.56 78.26 8.60
CA GLY A 264 -58.21 76.98 8.96
C GLY A 264 -58.14 75.94 7.86
N GLU A 265 -58.34 76.36 6.61
CA GLU A 265 -58.14 75.51 5.42
C GLU A 265 -56.69 75.01 5.35
N ASN A 266 -55.71 75.90 5.58
CA ASN A 266 -54.30 75.52 5.64
C ASN A 266 -54.00 74.58 6.83
N THR A 267 -54.56 74.85 8.01
CA THR A 267 -54.38 74.00 9.21
C THR A 267 -54.93 72.59 8.98
N SER A 268 -56.10 72.48 8.34
CA SER A 268 -56.71 71.19 7.95
C SER A 268 -55.91 70.46 6.88
N ALA A 269 -55.23 71.18 5.98
CA ALA A 269 -54.31 70.58 5.03
C ALA A 269 -53.06 70.03 5.73
N ILE A 270 -52.49 70.78 6.68
CA ILE A 270 -51.36 70.33 7.50
C ILE A 270 -51.74 69.08 8.30
N GLU A 271 -52.91 69.05 8.93
CA GLU A 271 -53.41 67.87 9.67
C GLU A 271 -53.44 66.61 8.79
N ARG A 272 -54.01 66.71 7.59
CA ARG A 272 -54.05 65.59 6.63
C ARG A 272 -52.65 65.15 6.20
N HIS A 273 -51.72 66.09 6.00
CA HIS A 273 -50.34 65.76 5.66
C HIS A 273 -49.61 65.07 6.81
N VAL A 274 -49.83 65.49 8.06
CA VAL A 274 -49.26 64.83 9.24
C VAL A 274 -49.81 63.41 9.38
N ALA A 275 -51.12 63.22 9.16
CA ALA A 275 -51.73 61.88 9.22
C ALA A 275 -51.20 60.93 8.13
N ASP A 276 -51.05 61.41 6.89
CA ASP A 276 -50.46 60.64 5.78
C ASP A 276 -48.98 60.31 6.05
N LEU A 277 -48.21 61.30 6.53
CA LEU A 277 -46.81 61.12 6.91
C LEU A 277 -46.66 60.05 8.01
N THR A 278 -47.51 60.09 9.03
CA THR A 278 -47.51 59.14 10.15
C THR A 278 -47.73 57.71 9.66
N ARG A 279 -48.71 57.51 8.76
CA ARG A 279 -48.99 56.19 8.20
C ARG A 279 -47.82 55.65 7.40
N ARG A 280 -47.30 56.45 6.45
CA ARG A 280 -46.15 56.05 5.63
C ARG A 280 -44.91 55.77 6.46
N TYR A 281 -44.73 56.53 7.53
CA TYR A 281 -43.63 56.33 8.47
C TYR A 281 -43.76 55.01 9.22
N GLN A 282 -44.95 54.69 9.73
CA GLN A 282 -45.20 53.42 10.41
C GLN A 282 -44.93 52.21 9.50
N ASP A 283 -45.35 52.28 8.23
CA ASP A 283 -45.08 51.23 7.25
C ASP A 283 -43.56 51.06 7.01
N LEU A 284 -42.84 52.17 6.85
CA LEU A 284 -41.38 52.17 6.64
C LEU A 284 -40.62 51.60 7.86
N ILE A 285 -41.06 51.94 9.08
CA ILE A 285 -40.45 51.44 10.31
C ILE A 285 -40.67 49.93 10.45
N ALA A 286 -41.88 49.43 10.15
CA ALA A 286 -42.17 48.01 10.19
C ALA A 286 -41.31 47.22 9.19
N GLU A 287 -41.17 47.71 7.96
CA GLU A 287 -40.33 47.10 6.93
C GLU A 287 -38.85 47.09 7.32
N SER A 288 -38.31 48.23 7.78
CA SER A 288 -36.91 48.34 8.18
C SER A 288 -36.58 47.46 9.38
N ARG A 289 -37.50 47.35 10.36
CA ARG A 289 -37.35 46.46 11.53
C ARG A 289 -37.29 45.00 11.10
N GLY A 290 -38.18 44.58 10.19
CA GLY A 290 -38.18 43.22 9.64
C GLY A 290 -36.87 42.89 8.92
N SER A 291 -36.36 43.81 8.10
CA SER A 291 -35.09 43.62 7.38
C SER A 291 -33.88 43.53 8.31
N LEU A 292 -33.84 44.33 9.38
CA LEU A 292 -32.79 44.25 10.40
C LEU A 292 -32.83 42.90 11.15
N GLU A 293 -34.03 42.42 11.51
CA GLU A 293 -34.22 41.13 12.18
C GLU A 293 -33.79 39.95 11.30
N GLU A 294 -34.17 39.96 10.02
CA GLU A 294 -33.76 38.94 9.06
C GLU A 294 -32.24 38.92 8.86
N THR A 295 -31.62 40.10 8.73
CA THR A 295 -30.17 40.23 8.55
C THR A 295 -29.41 39.74 9.77
N SER A 296 -29.84 40.11 10.98
CA SER A 296 -29.24 39.66 12.24
C SER A 296 -29.38 38.14 12.44
N ALA A 297 -30.55 37.57 12.13
CA ALA A 297 -30.77 36.13 12.21
C ALA A 297 -29.88 35.35 11.22
N SER A 298 -29.79 35.82 9.97
CA SER A 298 -28.94 35.24 8.93
C SER A 298 -27.46 35.28 9.31
N LEU A 299 -27.01 36.41 9.86
CA LEU A 299 -25.63 36.58 10.31
C LEU A 299 -25.30 35.66 11.49
N SER A 300 -26.20 35.57 12.46
CA SER A 300 -26.06 34.68 13.63
C SER A 300 -25.99 33.22 13.21
N ALA A 301 -26.87 32.78 12.30
CA ALA A 301 -26.84 31.43 11.76
C ALA A 301 -25.53 31.12 11.00
N THR A 302 -25.00 32.11 10.27
CA THR A 302 -23.70 31.98 9.58
C THR A 302 -22.56 31.80 10.58
N ILE A 303 -22.55 32.57 11.66
CA ILE A 303 -21.53 32.47 12.73
C ILE A 303 -21.61 31.10 13.41
N GLU A 304 -22.82 30.65 13.79
CA GLU A 304 -23.04 29.36 14.44
C GLU A 304 -22.66 28.17 13.55
N GLY A 305 -22.88 28.26 12.24
CA GLY A 305 -22.50 27.22 11.28
C GLY A 305 -21.00 27.17 10.98
N LEU A 306 -20.31 28.31 10.97
CA LEU A 306 -18.92 28.39 10.53
C LEU A 306 -17.93 27.90 11.59
N SER A 307 -18.21 28.12 12.88
CA SER A 307 -17.34 27.68 13.98
C SER A 307 -17.08 26.16 14.00
N PRO A 308 -18.09 25.27 13.97
CA PRO A 308 -17.84 23.82 13.98
C PRO A 308 -17.17 23.31 12.70
N GLU A 309 -17.39 23.96 11.55
CA GLU A 309 -16.67 23.61 10.32
C GLU A 309 -15.17 23.93 10.43
N MET A 310 -14.80 24.98 11.17
CA MET A 310 -13.40 25.28 11.46
C MET A 310 -12.75 24.20 12.33
N ASP A 311 -13.43 23.76 13.39
CA ASP A 311 -12.92 22.71 14.27
C ASP A 311 -12.72 21.39 13.50
N ARG A 312 -13.68 21.04 12.63
CA ARG A 312 -13.58 19.84 11.77
C ARG A 312 -12.45 19.95 10.75
N MET A 313 -12.23 21.14 10.20
CA MET A 313 -11.12 21.40 9.29
C MET A 313 -9.79 21.17 10.01
N GLU A 314 -9.61 21.74 11.20
CA GLU A 314 -8.40 21.58 12.01
C GLU A 314 -8.12 20.10 12.31
N GLU A 315 -9.13 19.35 12.73
CA GLU A 315 -8.99 17.92 13.02
C GLU A 315 -8.64 17.12 11.75
N SER A 316 -9.30 17.41 10.62
CA SER A 316 -9.00 16.75 9.34
C SER A 316 -7.56 16.96 8.89
N ILE A 317 -7.01 18.15 9.12
CA ILE A 317 -5.61 18.46 8.78
C ILE A 317 -4.64 17.75 9.72
N ARG A 318 -4.96 17.71 11.02
CA ARG A 318 -4.16 16.97 12.00
C ARG A 318 -4.11 15.49 11.66
N GLN A 319 -5.25 14.91 11.27
CA GLN A 319 -5.32 13.54 10.78
C GLN A 319 -4.51 13.36 9.49
N ALA A 320 -4.65 14.25 8.51
CA ALA A 320 -3.87 14.20 7.27
C ALA A 320 -2.35 14.27 7.54
N SER A 321 -1.92 15.09 8.51
CA SER A 321 -0.53 15.20 8.94
C SER A 321 -0.02 13.88 9.51
N SER A 322 -0.80 13.26 10.41
CA SER A 322 -0.46 11.95 10.97
C SER A 322 -0.37 10.87 9.90
N VAL A 323 -1.28 10.85 8.94
CA VAL A 323 -1.27 9.88 7.83
C VAL A 323 -0.06 10.10 6.94
N SER A 324 0.29 11.34 6.60
CA SER A 324 1.48 11.66 5.82
C SER A 324 2.76 11.22 6.53
N ALA A 325 2.87 11.47 7.85
CA ALA A 325 4.02 11.02 8.64
C ALA A 325 4.13 9.48 8.68
N ALA A 326 3.02 8.78 8.90
CA ALA A 326 2.98 7.32 8.88
C ALA A 326 3.35 6.75 7.49
N MET A 327 2.94 7.44 6.41
CA MET A 327 3.28 7.04 5.05
C MET A 327 4.78 7.08 4.79
N THR A 328 5.47 8.14 5.25
CA THR A 328 6.93 8.25 5.15
C THR A 328 7.64 7.12 5.89
N GLY A 329 7.15 6.72 7.07
CA GLY A 329 7.68 5.55 7.79
C GLY A 329 7.53 4.25 6.99
N ARG A 330 6.33 3.98 6.46
CA ARG A 330 6.07 2.79 5.65
C ARG A 330 6.86 2.74 4.35
N LEU A 331 7.17 3.89 3.75
CA LEU A 331 8.03 3.96 2.57
C LEU A 331 9.47 3.56 2.90
N SER A 332 9.98 3.96 4.08
CA SER A 332 11.29 3.53 4.57
C SER A 332 11.34 2.01 4.74
N GLU A 333 10.31 1.42 5.36
CA GLU A 333 10.19 -0.04 5.50
C GLU A 333 10.15 -0.75 4.14
N CYS A 334 9.40 -0.21 3.18
CA CYS A 334 9.32 -0.77 1.82
C CYS A 334 10.68 -0.70 1.09
N SER A 335 11.44 0.38 1.30
CA SER A 335 12.79 0.52 0.76
C SER A 335 13.75 -0.54 1.32
N MET A 336 13.67 -0.85 2.62
CA MET A 336 14.47 -1.92 3.23
C MET A 336 14.08 -3.29 2.68
N ALA A 337 12.77 -3.57 2.58
CA ALA A 337 12.29 -4.81 1.99
C ALA A 337 12.73 -5.00 0.52
N MET A 338 12.91 -3.89 -0.23
CA MET A 338 13.47 -3.96 -1.59
C MET A 338 14.94 -4.35 -1.60
N GLN A 339 15.73 -3.89 -0.63
CA GLN A 339 17.14 -4.31 -0.49
C GLN A 339 17.24 -5.80 -0.15
N GLU A 340 16.39 -6.30 0.75
CA GLU A 340 16.30 -7.73 1.05
C GLU A 340 15.92 -8.55 -0.20
N GLN A 341 14.99 -8.04 -1.01
CA GLN A 341 14.56 -8.70 -2.25
C GLN A 341 15.69 -8.79 -3.28
N ASP A 342 16.51 -7.74 -3.41
CA ASP A 342 17.68 -7.74 -4.28
C ASP A 342 18.74 -8.75 -3.80
N ALA A 343 18.94 -8.89 -2.49
CA ALA A 343 19.81 -9.91 -1.91
C ALA A 343 19.31 -11.34 -2.20
N ILE A 344 18.00 -11.59 -2.06
CA ILE A 344 17.38 -12.88 -2.44
C ILE A 344 17.63 -13.19 -3.91
N GLN A 345 17.51 -12.19 -4.79
CA GLN A 345 17.76 -12.38 -6.22
C GLN A 345 19.22 -12.79 -6.50
N GLN A 346 20.19 -12.19 -5.82
CA GLN A 346 21.60 -12.57 -5.93
C GLN A 346 21.84 -14.00 -5.44
N ILE A 347 21.26 -14.39 -4.29
CA ILE A 347 21.38 -15.75 -3.74
C ILE A 347 20.86 -16.79 -4.73
N VAL A 348 19.69 -16.55 -5.34
CA VAL A 348 19.13 -17.48 -6.34
C VAL A 348 20.05 -17.59 -7.56
N GLY A 349 20.67 -16.48 -8.00
CA GLY A 349 21.68 -16.49 -9.06
C GLY A 349 22.89 -17.36 -8.70
N HIS A 350 23.45 -17.16 -7.50
CA HIS A 350 24.56 -17.96 -6.99
C HIS A 350 24.22 -19.45 -6.88
N MET A 351 22.99 -19.79 -6.46
CA MET A 351 22.52 -21.17 -6.43
C MET A 351 22.52 -21.80 -7.83
N VAL A 352 22.09 -21.06 -8.85
CA VAL A 352 22.12 -21.54 -10.25
C VAL A 352 23.56 -21.76 -10.72
N ASP A 353 24.47 -20.82 -10.48
CA ASP A 353 25.87 -20.91 -10.89
C ASP A 353 26.57 -22.12 -10.26
N ILE A 354 26.35 -22.36 -8.95
CA ILE A 354 26.89 -23.51 -8.24
C ILE A 354 26.31 -24.82 -8.81
N LEU A 355 24.99 -24.88 -9.06
CA LEU A 355 24.35 -26.07 -9.61
C LEU A 355 24.83 -26.39 -11.03
N GLN A 356 24.97 -25.38 -11.89
CA GLN A 356 25.49 -25.55 -13.25
C GLN A 356 26.95 -26.03 -13.23
N THR A 357 27.80 -25.42 -12.40
CA THR A 357 29.20 -25.84 -12.26
C THR A 357 29.30 -27.29 -11.74
N ALA A 358 28.54 -27.63 -10.70
CA ALA A 358 28.52 -28.99 -10.15
C ALA A 358 28.06 -30.01 -11.19
N PHE A 359 27.11 -29.63 -12.04
CA PHE A 359 26.65 -30.43 -13.15
C PHE A 359 27.72 -30.63 -14.24
N ASP A 360 28.37 -29.55 -14.70
CA ASP A 360 29.42 -29.62 -15.73
C ASP A 360 30.62 -30.45 -15.28
N GLU A 361 31.00 -30.36 -13.99
CA GLU A 361 32.04 -31.18 -13.37
C GLU A 361 31.62 -32.66 -13.25
N ALA A 362 30.36 -32.95 -12.91
CA ALA A 362 29.85 -34.31 -12.82
C ALA A 362 29.79 -35.01 -14.19
N VAL A 363 29.41 -34.27 -15.25
CA VAL A 363 29.36 -34.78 -16.61
C VAL A 363 30.77 -34.99 -17.18
N SER A 364 31.69 -34.05 -16.95
CA SER A 364 33.08 -34.16 -17.43
C SER A 364 33.88 -35.25 -16.70
N SER A 365 33.61 -35.49 -15.41
CA SER A 365 34.23 -36.58 -14.65
C SER A 365 33.65 -37.97 -14.97
N GLY A 366 32.37 -38.06 -15.34
CA GLY A 366 31.72 -39.32 -15.76
C GLY A 366 31.99 -39.76 -17.20
N ALA A 367 32.65 -38.93 -18.02
CA ALA A 367 32.82 -39.18 -19.45
C ALA A 367 33.97 -40.15 -19.83
N SER A 368 34.81 -40.60 -18.88
CA SER A 368 35.94 -41.50 -19.17
C SER A 368 35.75 -42.89 -18.53
N PRO A 369 35.26 -43.90 -19.28
CA PRO A 369 35.05 -45.25 -18.77
C PRO A 369 36.33 -46.09 -18.59
N VAL A 370 37.52 -45.50 -18.77
CA VAL A 370 38.83 -46.20 -18.77
C VAL A 370 39.87 -45.49 -17.89
N ALA A 371 39.44 -44.76 -16.85
CA ALA A 371 40.36 -44.19 -15.87
C ALA A 371 40.73 -45.22 -14.80
N SER A 372 41.99 -45.26 -14.36
CA SER A 372 42.39 -46.06 -13.19
C SER A 372 41.65 -45.57 -11.93
N GLU A 373 41.46 -46.45 -10.94
CA GLU A 373 40.75 -46.13 -9.69
C GLU A 373 41.32 -44.86 -9.02
N ALA A 374 42.65 -44.71 -9.03
CA ALA A 374 43.37 -43.54 -8.52
C ALA A 374 43.18 -42.25 -9.37
N GLU A 375 42.90 -42.39 -10.66
CA GLU A 375 42.69 -41.26 -11.58
C GLU A 375 41.25 -40.75 -11.51
N SER A 376 40.28 -41.65 -11.35
CA SER A 376 38.88 -41.30 -11.07
C SER A 376 38.72 -40.62 -9.71
N GLU A 377 39.44 -41.07 -8.68
CA GLU A 377 39.44 -40.45 -7.35
C GLU A 377 40.07 -39.04 -7.37
N ARG A 378 41.17 -38.84 -8.11
CA ARG A 378 41.78 -37.52 -8.31
C ARG A 378 40.88 -36.56 -9.08
N MET A 379 40.23 -37.02 -10.15
CA MET A 379 39.28 -36.20 -10.92
C MET A 379 38.07 -35.79 -10.07
N GLY A 380 37.53 -36.71 -9.26
CA GLY A 380 36.42 -36.42 -8.34
C GLY A 380 36.81 -35.51 -7.17
N ALA A 381 38.07 -35.53 -6.72
CA ALA A 381 38.58 -34.59 -5.72
C ALA A 381 38.75 -33.18 -6.30
N ALA A 382 39.31 -33.05 -7.51
CA ALA A 382 39.48 -31.77 -8.20
C ALA A 382 38.14 -31.13 -8.56
N ALA A 383 37.16 -31.91 -9.02
CA ALA A 383 35.79 -31.46 -9.26
C ALA A 383 35.13 -30.89 -8.00
N ARG A 384 35.25 -31.60 -6.86
CA ARG A 384 34.73 -31.13 -5.56
C ARG A 384 35.42 -29.84 -5.10
N GLU A 385 36.72 -29.73 -5.32
CA GLU A 385 37.49 -28.52 -4.99
C GLU A 385 37.07 -27.30 -5.83
N ARG A 386 36.80 -27.50 -7.14
CA ARG A 386 36.31 -26.43 -8.02
C ARG A 386 34.89 -25.96 -7.68
N VAL A 387 33.97 -26.89 -7.43
CA VAL A 387 32.61 -26.55 -6.96
C VAL A 387 32.69 -25.80 -5.62
N ARG A 388 33.58 -26.22 -4.71
CA ARG A 388 33.82 -25.54 -3.44
C ARG A 388 34.42 -24.14 -3.62
N ALA A 389 35.34 -23.96 -4.56
CA ALA A 389 35.95 -22.66 -4.84
C ALA A 389 34.92 -21.64 -5.36
N ILE A 390 34.03 -22.04 -6.27
CA ILE A 390 32.96 -21.18 -6.76
C ILE A 390 31.91 -20.92 -5.66
N ALA A 391 31.51 -21.95 -4.93
CA ALA A 391 30.64 -21.78 -3.76
C ALA A 391 31.27 -20.91 -2.66
N THR A 392 32.58 -20.75 -2.62
CA THR A 392 33.23 -19.79 -1.71
C THR A 392 33.25 -18.39 -2.33
N ALA A 393 33.55 -18.27 -3.62
CA ALA A 393 33.57 -17.00 -4.35
C ALA A 393 32.20 -16.32 -4.41
N CYS A 394 31.13 -17.07 -4.68
CA CYS A 394 29.75 -16.56 -4.69
C CYS A 394 29.27 -16.08 -3.31
N PHE A 395 29.89 -16.55 -2.22
CA PHE A 395 29.56 -16.11 -0.86
C PHE A 395 30.54 -15.04 -0.33
N SER A 396 31.63 -14.76 -1.06
CA SER A 396 32.67 -13.80 -0.68
C SER A 396 32.45 -12.49 -1.44
N MET A 397 31.66 -11.57 -0.90
CA MET A 397 31.71 -10.15 -1.29
C MET A 397 32.22 -9.29 -0.14
N LYS A 398 33.53 -9.39 0.11
CA LYS A 398 34.23 -8.46 1.02
C LYS A 398 34.45 -7.08 0.38
N ASP A 399 34.57 -7.03 -0.96
CA ASP A 399 35.01 -5.84 -1.68
C ASP A 399 33.89 -4.81 -1.95
N GLU A 400 32.61 -5.21 -1.96
CA GLU A 400 31.49 -4.26 -2.11
C GLU A 400 31.17 -3.50 -0.80
N PHE A 401 31.54 -4.03 0.36
CA PHE A 401 31.31 -3.40 1.67
C PHE A 401 32.35 -2.30 1.98
N ASP A 402 33.63 -2.53 1.66
CA ASP A 402 34.70 -1.52 1.84
C ASP A 402 34.48 -0.27 0.95
N ALA A 403 33.70 -0.39 -0.13
CA ALA A 403 33.33 0.72 -1.01
C ALA A 403 32.19 1.60 -0.44
N ILE A 404 31.42 1.10 0.53
CA ILE A 404 30.22 1.74 1.11
C ILE A 404 30.50 2.27 2.53
N GLU A 405 31.69 2.04 3.09
CA GLU A 405 32.16 2.50 4.42
C GLU A 405 32.37 4.04 4.51
N HIS A 406 31.49 4.81 3.87
CA HIS A 406 31.41 6.26 3.93
C HIS A 406 30.01 6.72 4.36
N ASP A 407 29.44 6.12 5.41
CA ASP A 407 28.62 6.84 6.41
C ASP A 407 28.13 5.90 7.53
N GLY A 408 28.97 5.71 8.55
CA GLY A 408 28.62 5.84 9.98
C GLY A 408 27.46 5.05 10.63
N TYR A 409 26.71 4.18 9.96
CA TYR A 409 25.64 3.40 10.59
C TYR A 409 25.53 2.01 9.95
N VAL A 410 25.90 0.96 10.69
CA VAL A 410 25.11 -0.27 10.95
C VAL A 410 25.93 -1.13 11.93
N GLU A 411 25.36 -1.37 13.11
CA GLU A 411 25.88 -2.27 14.14
C GLU A 411 25.18 -3.64 13.97
N GLU A 412 25.99 -4.70 13.77
CA GLU A 412 25.71 -6.08 14.18
C GLU A 412 24.43 -6.79 13.68
N ALA A 413 23.90 -6.46 12.49
CA ALA A 413 22.85 -7.26 11.84
C ALA A 413 23.43 -8.30 10.87
N ALA A 414 23.25 -9.58 11.22
CA ALA A 414 23.30 -10.77 10.35
C ALA A 414 24.63 -11.12 9.62
N ARG A 415 25.64 -11.56 10.37
CA ARG A 415 26.64 -12.52 9.85
C ARG A 415 26.10 -13.94 9.89
N GLU A 416 25.23 -14.32 8.95
CA GLU A 416 24.81 -15.72 8.83
C GLU A 416 25.88 -16.53 8.07
N ARG A 417 26.78 -17.17 8.84
CA ARG A 417 27.80 -18.06 8.28
C ARG A 417 27.16 -19.36 7.82
N VAL A 418 27.18 -19.62 6.51
CA VAL A 418 26.75 -20.91 5.96
C VAL A 418 27.77 -21.98 6.28
N THR A 419 27.36 -22.95 7.09
CA THR A 419 28.16 -24.14 7.42
C THR A 419 27.65 -25.33 6.61
N LEU A 420 28.57 -25.99 5.90
CA LEU A 420 28.25 -27.22 5.18
C LEU A 420 27.96 -28.35 6.18
N THR A 421 27.27 -29.40 5.72
CA THR A 421 26.92 -30.58 6.53
C THR A 421 28.13 -31.36 7.06
N ASP A 422 29.33 -31.12 6.52
CA ASP A 422 30.60 -31.67 7.00
C ASP A 422 31.30 -30.78 8.05
N GLY A 423 30.67 -29.68 8.47
CA GLY A 423 31.19 -28.73 9.45
C GLY A 423 32.17 -27.71 8.87
N THR A 424 32.44 -27.75 7.56
CA THR A 424 33.26 -26.75 6.88
C THR A 424 32.48 -25.44 6.77
N ALA A 425 33.00 -24.36 7.36
CA ALA A 425 32.46 -23.03 7.15
C ALA A 425 32.84 -22.56 5.74
N LEU A 426 31.86 -22.11 4.95
CA LEU A 426 32.16 -21.29 3.78
C LEU A 426 32.60 -19.92 4.30
N ASP A 427 33.76 -19.44 3.86
CA ASP A 427 34.28 -18.13 4.26
C ASP A 427 33.55 -17.08 3.41
N GLY A 428 32.40 -16.62 3.91
CA GLY A 428 31.51 -15.69 3.23
C GLY A 428 30.30 -15.34 4.09
N ASP A 429 29.97 -14.05 4.15
CA ASP A 429 28.79 -13.53 4.85
C ASP A 429 27.62 -13.49 3.86
N ILE A 430 26.46 -14.04 4.24
CA ILE A 430 25.20 -13.64 3.60
C ILE A 430 24.84 -12.30 4.23
N THR A 431 25.19 -11.20 3.58
CA THR A 431 24.71 -9.89 3.98
C THR A 431 23.22 -9.80 3.65
N LEU A 432 22.38 -9.93 4.67
CA LEU A 432 21.09 -9.24 4.71
C LEU A 432 21.42 -7.77 4.93
N PHE A 433 21.43 -6.97 3.85
CA PHE A 433 21.56 -5.52 3.93
C PHE A 433 20.41 -4.91 4.74
#